data_AF-A0A432SJR4-F1
#
_entry.id   AF-A0A432SJR4-F1
#
_cell.length_a   1.000
_cell.length_b   1.000
_cell.length_c   1.000
_cell.angle_alpha   90.00
_cell.angle_beta   90.00
_cell.angle_gamma   90.00
#
_symmetry.space_group_name_H-M   'P 1'
#
loop_
_entity.id
_entity.type
_entity.pdbx_description
1 polymer ?
#
loop_
_entity_poly.entity_id
_entity_poly.type
_entity_poly.pdbx_seq_one_letter_code
_entity_poly.pdbx_strand_id
1 'polypeptide(L)'
;MSYLLAQILVCLLIAGLIGAVIGWLLRGGCSRKLRDCEEEWKLKLGSIENDYNSRLQNQSFYNGDSAQDINVEGDVTEQARLKGYDKGDNTTTPLMSVGGGLENETDFDGNSSYRDIEATKTDIEETKKGRILNQEKLSLYKKHGIDIHTDDHLEDDYDIQTIEGIGPKYASIFNALGIYTTSDLVHRLKGKEDDIQKFAKELRVQPDAIESWISMAELIALPGVNAQHAELLQVVGISSISDLADANPDRLHNEMRSFNEKSPITPNHPSSKWVQIWTKISKALS
;
A
#
# COMPACT_ATOMS: atom_id res chain seq x y z
N MET A 1 -55.11 -48.73 -10.44
CA MET A 1 -54.68 -47.64 -11.34
C MET A 1 -54.81 -46.26 -10.71
N SER A 2 -56.00 -45.81 -10.31
CA SER A 2 -56.25 -44.47 -9.76
C SER A 2 -55.36 -44.05 -8.56
N TYR A 3 -55.01 -44.99 -7.67
CA TYR A 3 -54.13 -44.70 -6.51
C TYR A 3 -52.71 -44.27 -6.90
N LEU A 4 -52.08 -44.93 -7.89
CA LEU A 4 -50.74 -44.57 -8.38
C LEU A 4 -50.74 -43.18 -9.03
N LEU A 5 -51.80 -42.86 -9.79
CA LEU A 5 -52.00 -41.54 -10.39
C LEU A 5 -52.12 -40.44 -9.33
N ALA A 6 -52.89 -40.67 -8.25
CA ALA A 6 -53.00 -39.73 -7.14
C ALA A 6 -51.64 -39.51 -6.42
N GLN A 7 -50.88 -40.58 -6.18
CA GLN A 7 -49.59 -40.50 -5.51
C GLN A 7 -48.54 -39.72 -6.32
N ILE A 8 -48.51 -39.90 -7.65
CA ILE A 8 -47.62 -39.14 -8.55
C ILE A 8 -47.98 -37.64 -8.53
N LEU A 9 -49.28 -37.30 -8.54
CA LEU A 9 -49.73 -35.90 -8.48
C LEU A 9 -49.36 -35.21 -7.15
N VAL A 10 -49.44 -35.92 -6.01
CA VAL A 10 -49.01 -35.39 -4.71
C VAL A 10 -47.50 -35.12 -4.69
N CYS A 11 -46.68 -36.04 -5.21
CA CYS A 11 -45.23 -35.84 -5.30
C CYS A 11 -44.86 -34.63 -6.17
N LEU A 12 -45.55 -34.42 -7.30
CA LEU A 12 -45.32 -33.27 -8.18
C LEU A 12 -45.68 -31.93 -7.52
N LEU A 13 -46.77 -31.88 -6.73
CA LEU A 13 -47.10 -30.67 -5.96
C LEU A 13 -46.05 -30.34 -4.90
N ILE A 14 -45.55 -31.34 -4.16
CA ILE A 14 -44.51 -31.14 -3.16
C ILE A 14 -43.20 -30.64 -3.81
N ALA A 15 -42.79 -31.24 -4.93
CA ALA A 15 -41.62 -30.81 -5.69
C ALA A 15 -41.78 -29.36 -6.21
N GLY A 16 -42.97 -28.99 -6.70
CA GLY A 16 -43.29 -27.63 -7.14
C GLY A 16 -43.19 -26.58 -6.01
N LEU A 17 -43.69 -26.91 -4.81
CA LEU A 17 -43.60 -26.03 -3.64
C LEU A 17 -42.14 -25.83 -3.18
N ILE A 18 -41.35 -26.92 -3.13
CA ILE A 18 -39.93 -26.84 -2.77
C ILE A 18 -39.16 -26.00 -3.81
N GLY A 19 -39.43 -26.22 -5.10
CA GLY A 19 -38.85 -25.42 -6.20
C GLY A 19 -39.20 -23.94 -6.11
N ALA A 20 -40.44 -23.60 -5.75
CA ALA A 20 -40.87 -22.22 -5.54
C ALA A 20 -40.16 -21.54 -4.36
N VAL A 21 -40.00 -22.24 -3.23
CA VAL A 21 -39.29 -21.71 -2.04
C VAL A 21 -37.79 -21.52 -2.33
N ILE A 22 -37.13 -22.49 -2.98
CA ILE A 22 -35.71 -22.37 -3.36
C ILE A 22 -35.52 -21.25 -4.39
N GLY A 23 -36.40 -21.15 -5.39
CA GLY A 23 -36.37 -20.08 -6.40
C GLY A 23 -36.56 -18.69 -5.78
N TRP A 24 -37.45 -18.57 -4.78
CA TRP A 24 -37.65 -17.32 -4.03
C TRP A 24 -36.43 -16.96 -3.18
N LEU A 25 -35.83 -17.95 -2.49
CA LEU A 25 -34.63 -17.77 -1.67
C LEU A 25 -33.42 -17.32 -2.51
N LEU A 26 -33.18 -17.97 -3.66
CA LEU A 26 -32.09 -17.63 -4.58
C LEU A 26 -32.28 -16.25 -5.21
N ARG A 27 -33.51 -15.85 -5.50
CA ARG A 27 -33.84 -14.51 -6.04
C ARG A 27 -33.71 -13.40 -4.97
N GLY A 28 -33.95 -13.72 -3.69
CA GLY A 28 -33.85 -12.78 -2.58
C GLY A 28 -32.43 -12.60 -2.00
N GLY A 29 -31.61 -13.66 -1.98
CA GLY A 29 -30.34 -13.67 -1.24
C GLY A 29 -29.17 -12.92 -1.92
N CYS A 30 -29.09 -12.93 -3.25
CA CYS A 30 -27.91 -12.39 -3.96
C CYS A 30 -28.04 -10.90 -4.33
N SER A 31 -29.26 -10.39 -4.48
CA SER A 31 -29.50 -9.00 -4.94
C SER A 31 -29.05 -7.92 -3.95
N ARG A 32 -28.89 -8.22 -2.65
CA ARG A 32 -28.28 -7.26 -1.70
C ARG A 32 -26.79 -7.11 -1.98
N LYS A 33 -26.01 -8.18 -1.92
CA LYS A 33 -24.56 -8.15 -2.23
C LYS A 33 -24.25 -7.60 -3.63
N LEU A 34 -25.09 -7.89 -4.63
CA LEU A 34 -24.94 -7.30 -5.96
C LEU A 34 -25.19 -5.79 -5.98
N ARG A 35 -26.18 -5.29 -5.22
CA ARG A 35 -26.43 -3.85 -5.10
C ARG A 35 -25.36 -3.15 -4.26
N ASP A 36 -24.91 -3.75 -3.17
CA ASP A 36 -23.84 -3.20 -2.33
C ASP A 36 -22.55 -3.05 -3.17
N CYS A 37 -22.24 -4.05 -3.99
CA CYS A 37 -21.13 -4.01 -4.96
C CYS A 37 -21.37 -2.97 -6.09
N GLU A 38 -22.58 -2.90 -6.65
CA GLU A 38 -22.92 -1.93 -7.69
C GLU A 38 -22.85 -0.47 -7.19
N GLU A 39 -23.26 -0.21 -5.94
CA GLU A 39 -23.13 1.09 -5.28
C GLU A 39 -21.66 1.40 -4.95
N GLU A 40 -20.86 0.41 -4.52
CA GLU A 40 -19.41 0.55 -4.36
C GLU A 40 -18.71 0.92 -5.68
N TRP A 41 -19.06 0.26 -6.79
CA TRP A 41 -18.52 0.57 -8.13
C TRP A 41 -18.97 1.94 -8.64
N LYS A 42 -20.21 2.38 -8.35
CA LYS A 42 -20.67 3.74 -8.68
C LYS A 42 -19.93 4.81 -7.88
N LEU A 43 -19.67 4.57 -6.59
CA LEU A 43 -18.85 5.45 -5.76
C LEU A 43 -17.40 5.51 -6.25
N LYS A 44 -16.81 4.37 -6.61
CA LYS A 44 -15.48 4.30 -7.23
C LYS A 44 -15.42 5.08 -8.55
N LEU A 45 -16.35 4.83 -9.48
CA LEU A 45 -16.44 5.56 -10.75
C LEU A 45 -16.63 7.07 -10.53
N GLY A 46 -17.53 7.49 -9.64
CA GLY A 46 -17.70 8.91 -9.31
C GLY A 46 -16.45 9.54 -8.69
N SER A 47 -15.70 8.81 -7.86
CA SER A 47 -14.43 9.30 -7.30
C SER A 47 -13.33 9.44 -8.36
N ILE A 48 -13.27 8.52 -9.32
CA ILE A 48 -12.32 8.55 -10.46
C ILE A 48 -12.67 9.70 -11.41
N GLU A 49 -13.96 9.88 -11.71
CA GLU A 49 -14.46 11.00 -12.53
C GLU A 49 -14.15 12.35 -11.87
N ASN A 50 -14.33 12.46 -10.55
CA ASN A 50 -13.99 13.67 -9.80
C ASN A 50 -12.46 13.92 -9.76
N ASP A 51 -11.62 12.89 -9.61
CA ASP A 51 -10.15 13.02 -9.67
C ASP A 51 -9.70 13.41 -11.09
N TYR A 52 -10.27 12.80 -12.13
CA TYR A 52 -9.99 13.15 -13.52
C TYR A 52 -10.38 14.61 -13.84
N ASN A 53 -11.58 15.04 -13.45
CA ASN A 53 -12.02 16.44 -13.63
C ASN A 53 -11.18 17.42 -12.79
N SER A 54 -10.77 17.04 -11.57
CA SER A 54 -9.85 17.86 -10.75
C SER A 54 -8.47 17.99 -11.38
N ARG A 55 -7.95 16.92 -12.00
CA ARG A 55 -6.69 16.94 -12.78
C ARG A 55 -6.82 17.81 -14.02
N LEU A 56 -7.92 17.73 -14.77
CA LEU A 56 -8.19 18.61 -15.91
C LEU A 56 -8.30 20.07 -15.46
N GLN A 57 -8.95 20.34 -14.33
CA GLN A 57 -9.07 21.69 -13.78
C GLN A 57 -7.70 22.24 -13.35
N ASN A 58 -6.89 21.46 -12.63
CA ASN A 58 -5.51 21.83 -12.31
C ASN A 58 -4.65 22.01 -13.57
N GLN A 59 -4.79 21.15 -14.58
CA GLN A 59 -4.06 21.29 -15.85
C GLN A 59 -4.49 22.54 -16.62
N SER A 60 -5.77 22.94 -16.54
CA SER A 60 -6.25 24.22 -17.08
C SER A 60 -5.73 25.43 -16.29
N PHE A 61 -5.49 25.27 -14.98
CA PHE A 61 -4.89 26.28 -14.12
C PHE A 61 -3.40 26.49 -14.45
N TYR A 62 -2.63 25.41 -14.59
CA TYR A 62 -1.22 25.47 -15.02
C TYR A 62 -1.03 25.97 -16.46
N ASN A 63 -2.01 25.78 -17.34
CA ASN A 63 -2.01 26.37 -18.68
C ASN A 63 -2.53 27.82 -18.72
N GLY A 64 -3.05 28.37 -17.60
CA GLY A 64 -3.59 29.73 -17.52
C GLY A 64 -2.53 30.82 -17.31
N ASP A 65 -1.45 30.50 -16.57
CA ASP A 65 -0.42 31.47 -16.15
C ASP A 65 0.79 31.57 -17.11
N SER A 66 0.71 30.96 -18.30
CA SER A 66 1.78 30.98 -19.33
C SER A 66 1.34 31.68 -20.61
N ALA A 67 0.81 32.91 -20.47
CA ALA A 67 0.38 33.73 -21.60
C ALA A 67 0.79 35.21 -21.45
N GLN A 68 2.08 35.52 -21.61
CA GLN A 68 2.53 36.80 -22.19
C GLN A 68 3.68 36.55 -23.19
N ASP A 69 3.52 37.15 -24.37
CA ASP A 69 4.38 37.10 -25.56
C ASP A 69 5.82 37.60 -25.27
N ILE A 70 6.89 37.46 -26.09
CA ILE A 70 7.12 37.40 -27.55
C ILE A 70 8.57 36.86 -27.75
N ASN A 71 9.06 36.32 -28.87
CA ASN A 71 8.51 35.89 -30.16
C ASN A 71 9.53 34.94 -30.84
N VAL A 72 9.12 33.99 -31.70
CA VAL A 72 9.98 33.35 -32.72
C VAL A 72 9.22 33.17 -34.02
N GLU A 73 9.72 33.78 -35.08
CA GLU A 73 9.23 33.71 -36.46
C GLU A 73 9.66 32.35 -37.08
N GLY A 74 8.72 31.49 -37.51
CA GLY A 74 9.10 30.14 -37.97
C GLY A 74 7.99 29.16 -38.38
N ASP A 75 7.41 29.42 -39.55
CA ASP A 75 6.77 28.48 -40.49
C ASP A 75 5.50 27.66 -40.13
N VAL A 76 4.72 27.47 -41.18
CA VAL A 76 3.32 27.07 -41.30
C VAL A 76 3.10 25.55 -41.21
N THR A 77 1.83 25.13 -41.08
CA THR A 77 1.30 23.74 -41.07
C THR A 77 1.57 22.94 -39.78
N GLU A 78 0.60 22.25 -39.17
CA GLU A 78 -0.58 21.62 -39.77
C GLU A 78 -1.78 21.50 -38.79
N GLN A 79 -2.91 22.15 -39.08
CA GLN A 79 -4.20 21.89 -38.42
C GLN A 79 -5.11 21.06 -39.34
N ALA A 80 -5.25 19.74 -39.12
CA ALA A 80 -6.40 18.96 -39.64
C ALA A 80 -6.49 17.48 -39.15
N ARG A 81 -7.20 17.23 -38.04
CA ARG A 81 -8.11 16.06 -37.84
C ARG A 81 -8.84 16.25 -36.50
N LEU A 82 -10.14 16.58 -36.46
CA LEU A 82 -11.31 15.74 -36.76
C LEU A 82 -11.33 14.46 -35.88
N LYS A 83 -12.41 14.08 -35.17
CA LYS A 83 -13.76 14.68 -35.03
C LYS A 83 -14.56 13.90 -33.94
N GLY A 84 -15.52 14.56 -33.30
CA GLY A 84 -16.64 13.91 -32.57
C GLY A 84 -16.33 13.51 -31.11
N TYR A 85 -17.33 13.34 -30.23
CA TYR A 85 -18.78 13.34 -30.46
C TYR A 85 -19.55 13.94 -29.26
N ASP A 86 -20.72 14.50 -29.54
CA ASP A 86 -21.56 15.34 -28.68
C ASP A 86 -22.73 14.55 -28.05
N LYS A 87 -23.07 14.78 -26.77
CA LYS A 87 -24.48 14.84 -26.29
C LYS A 87 -24.70 15.20 -24.82
N GLY A 88 -25.75 16.01 -24.57
CA GLY A 88 -26.57 16.00 -23.35
C GLY A 88 -26.25 17.12 -22.35
N ASP A 89 -26.72 18.37 -22.50
CA ASP A 89 -28.13 18.83 -22.42
C ASP A 89 -28.69 18.64 -20.98
N ASN A 90 -28.50 19.65 -20.11
CA ASN A 90 -29.53 20.57 -19.57
C ASN A 90 -30.12 20.09 -18.20
N THR A 91 -30.62 20.91 -17.26
CA THR A 91 -31.29 22.24 -17.30
C THR A 91 -31.13 23.05 -15.99
N THR A 92 -31.15 24.38 -16.12
CA THR A 92 -31.74 25.40 -15.20
C THR A 92 -31.37 25.46 -13.69
N THR A 93 -30.53 26.46 -13.37
CA THR A 93 -30.75 27.61 -12.46
C THR A 93 -32.13 27.73 -11.76
N PRO A 94 -32.24 28.30 -10.53
CA PRO A 94 -31.77 29.68 -10.26
C PRO A 94 -31.13 29.99 -8.88
N LEU A 95 -30.32 31.06 -8.87
CA LEU A 95 -30.03 31.86 -7.67
C LEU A 95 -31.31 32.54 -7.13
N MET A 96 -31.45 32.54 -5.80
CA MET A 96 -32.01 33.66 -5.01
C MET A 96 -31.00 33.88 -3.86
N SER A 97 -30.34 35.02 -3.68
CA SER A 97 -30.87 36.38 -3.48
C SER A 97 -31.71 36.53 -2.20
N VAL A 98 -31.02 36.68 -1.08
CA VAL A 98 -31.44 37.55 0.05
C VAL A 98 -30.17 38.26 0.55
N GLY A 99 -30.20 39.59 0.57
CA GLY A 99 -29.16 40.41 1.21
C GLY A 99 -29.63 40.87 2.60
N GLY A 100 -28.68 41.20 3.46
CA GLY A 100 -28.94 41.74 4.79
C GLY A 100 -27.82 41.39 5.76
N GLY A 101 -26.88 42.32 5.96
CA GLY A 101 -25.92 42.20 7.04
C GLY A 101 -26.55 42.61 8.37
N LEU A 102 -25.93 42.19 9.47
CA LEU A 102 -25.66 43.01 10.65
C LEU A 102 -24.71 42.25 11.57
N GLU A 103 -23.95 43.01 12.35
CA GLU A 103 -22.97 42.53 13.31
C GLU A 103 -23.64 41.71 14.42
N ASN A 104 -22.91 40.76 15.01
CA ASN A 104 -22.68 40.68 16.46
C ASN A 104 -21.70 39.55 16.80
N GLU A 105 -20.75 39.85 17.67
CA GLU A 105 -19.83 38.89 18.26
C GLU A 105 -20.56 37.97 19.26
N THR A 106 -20.34 36.66 19.17
CA THR A 106 -20.40 35.76 20.33
C THR A 106 -19.35 34.66 20.17
N ASP A 107 -18.46 34.55 21.14
CA ASP A 107 -17.39 33.55 21.16
C ASP A 107 -17.93 32.11 21.12
N PHE A 108 -17.47 31.32 20.15
CA PHE A 108 -17.61 29.86 20.18
C PHE A 108 -16.34 29.21 19.59
N ASP A 109 -15.62 28.48 20.42
CA ASP A 109 -14.28 27.95 20.11
C ASP A 109 -14.35 26.75 19.15
N GLY A 110 -14.36 27.05 17.85
CA GLY A 110 -14.55 26.07 16.77
C GLY A 110 -13.29 25.29 16.35
N ASN A 111 -12.14 25.51 16.99
CA ASN A 111 -10.85 25.07 16.44
C ASN A 111 -10.48 23.59 16.77
N SER A 112 -11.31 22.86 17.52
CA SER A 112 -11.05 21.46 17.83
C SER A 112 -11.41 20.51 16.67
N SER A 113 -12.49 20.76 15.92
CA SER A 113 -13.06 19.75 15.03
C SER A 113 -12.33 19.62 13.68
N TYR A 114 -11.67 20.67 13.19
CA TYR A 114 -11.08 20.65 11.84
C TYR A 114 -9.72 19.96 11.77
N ARG A 115 -8.92 20.04 12.85
CA ARG A 115 -7.63 19.32 12.95
C ARG A 115 -7.82 17.80 12.99
N ASP A 116 -8.84 17.33 13.69
CA ASP A 116 -9.18 15.91 13.74
C ASP A 116 -9.68 15.40 12.39
N ILE A 117 -10.37 16.24 11.60
CA ILE A 117 -10.83 15.91 10.24
C ILE A 117 -9.67 15.88 9.23
N GLU A 118 -8.66 16.73 9.38
CA GLU A 118 -7.45 16.68 8.54
C GLU A 118 -6.57 15.48 8.89
N ALA A 119 -6.32 15.22 10.17
CA ALA A 119 -5.59 14.03 10.61
C ALA A 119 -6.27 12.74 10.12
N THR A 120 -7.57 12.60 10.34
CA THR A 120 -8.31 11.42 9.88
C THR A 120 -8.38 11.30 8.36
N LYS A 121 -8.39 12.39 7.59
CA LYS A 121 -8.26 12.33 6.12
C LYS A 121 -6.91 11.77 5.69
N THR A 122 -5.82 12.18 6.33
CA THR A 122 -4.47 11.66 6.08
C THR A 122 -4.39 10.17 6.44
N ASP A 123 -4.87 9.78 7.62
CA ASP A 123 -4.93 8.36 8.05
C ASP A 123 -5.78 7.50 7.09
N ILE A 124 -6.87 8.06 6.57
CA ILE A 124 -7.73 7.45 5.54
C ILE A 124 -7.01 7.38 4.17
N GLU A 125 -6.10 8.30 3.85
CA GLU A 125 -5.31 8.25 2.60
C GLU A 125 -4.12 7.28 2.68
N GLU A 126 -3.53 7.08 3.85
CA GLU A 126 -2.52 6.04 4.07
C GLU A 126 -3.13 4.64 3.97
N THR A 127 -4.30 4.43 4.57
CA THR A 127 -5.07 3.18 4.41
C THR A 127 -5.58 2.98 2.97
N LYS A 128 -5.96 4.04 2.24
CA LYS A 128 -6.30 3.96 0.80
C LYS A 128 -5.12 3.53 -0.09
N LYS A 129 -3.87 3.77 0.32
CA LYS A 129 -2.66 3.30 -0.40
C LYS A 129 -2.32 1.83 -0.12
N GLY A 130 -3.09 1.12 0.72
CA GLY A 130 -2.85 -0.29 1.04
C GLY A 130 -1.69 -0.55 2.01
N ARG A 131 -1.09 0.50 2.58
CA ARG A 131 0.04 0.41 3.51
C ARG A 131 -0.48 0.52 4.94
N ILE A 132 -0.94 -0.61 5.50
CA ILE A 132 -1.19 -0.70 6.94
C ILE A 132 0.19 -0.85 7.59
N LEU A 133 0.65 0.18 8.32
CA LEU A 133 1.74 0.01 9.27
C LEU A 133 1.18 -0.39 10.63
N ASN A 134 1.88 -1.29 11.33
CA ASN A 134 1.54 -1.69 12.67
C ASN A 134 1.89 -0.59 13.68
N GLN A 135 1.25 -0.67 14.83
CA GLN A 135 1.36 0.36 15.87
C GLN A 135 2.80 0.52 16.39
N GLU A 136 3.60 -0.56 16.37
CA GLU A 136 5.00 -0.54 16.80
C GLU A 136 5.87 0.22 15.79
N LYS A 137 5.80 -0.13 14.50
CA LYS A 137 6.53 0.54 13.42
C LYS A 137 6.14 2.03 13.34
N LEU A 138 4.84 2.35 13.38
CA LEU A 138 4.35 3.74 13.50
C LEU A 138 4.92 4.47 14.72
N SER A 139 5.04 3.78 15.87
CA SER A 139 5.64 4.39 17.06
C SER A 139 7.13 4.71 16.87
N LEU A 140 7.88 3.88 16.13
CA LEU A 140 9.29 4.11 15.81
C LEU A 140 9.46 5.31 14.86
N TYR A 141 8.66 5.40 13.78
CA TYR A 141 8.64 6.56 12.88
C TYR A 141 8.37 7.86 13.67
N LYS A 142 7.32 7.88 14.50
CA LYS A 142 6.94 9.04 15.34
C LYS A 142 8.01 9.39 16.38
N LYS A 143 8.53 8.40 17.13
CA LYS A 143 9.56 8.57 18.18
C LYS A 143 10.88 9.12 17.63
N HIS A 144 11.25 8.76 16.40
CA HIS A 144 12.50 9.19 15.78
C HIS A 144 12.35 10.42 14.86
N GLY A 145 11.15 10.97 14.71
CA GLY A 145 10.88 12.18 13.94
C GLY A 145 11.04 11.97 12.43
N ILE A 146 10.72 10.78 11.94
CA ILE A 146 10.78 10.41 10.52
C ILE A 146 9.43 10.75 9.90
N ASP A 147 9.45 11.55 8.84
CA ASP A 147 8.25 11.86 8.06
C ASP A 147 7.89 10.67 7.17
N ILE A 148 6.80 9.99 7.53
CA ILE A 148 6.23 8.86 6.80
C ILE A 148 5.91 9.21 5.34
N HIS A 149 5.53 10.46 5.04
CA HIS A 149 5.21 10.88 3.67
C HIS A 149 6.46 11.01 2.78
N THR A 150 7.67 10.99 3.36
CA THR A 150 8.95 11.02 2.63
C THR A 150 9.58 9.64 2.42
N ASP A 151 8.95 8.58 2.94
CA ASP A 151 9.43 7.21 2.83
C ASP A 151 8.59 6.42 1.81
N ASP A 152 9.24 5.90 0.78
CA ASP A 152 8.61 5.03 -0.21
C ASP A 152 8.37 3.61 0.38
N HIS A 153 9.16 3.21 1.38
CA HIS A 153 9.22 1.86 1.98
C HIS A 153 8.39 1.73 3.26
N LEU A 154 7.19 2.30 3.23
CA LEU A 154 6.18 2.25 4.29
C LEU A 154 5.43 0.90 4.39
N GLU A 155 6.01 -0.19 3.90
CA GLU A 155 5.43 -1.52 4.07
C GLU A 155 5.87 -2.09 5.41
N ASP A 156 4.90 -2.65 6.13
CA ASP A 156 5.12 -3.25 7.44
C ASP A 156 6.00 -4.50 7.36
N ASP A 157 5.71 -5.28 6.33
CA ASP A 157 6.14 -6.65 6.10
C ASP A 157 6.14 -6.88 4.58
N TYR A 158 7.12 -7.62 4.08
CA TYR A 158 7.36 -7.83 2.65
C TYR A 158 7.16 -9.30 2.28
N ASP A 159 6.83 -9.60 1.02
CA ASP A 159 6.86 -10.98 0.50
C ASP A 159 8.27 -11.56 0.71
N ILE A 160 8.36 -12.83 1.09
CA ILE A 160 9.65 -13.47 1.34
C ILE A 160 10.60 -13.46 0.11
N GLN A 161 10.06 -13.34 -1.11
CA GLN A 161 10.82 -13.16 -2.35
C GLN A 161 11.52 -11.80 -2.47
N THR A 162 11.16 -10.83 -1.62
CA THR A 162 11.83 -9.53 -1.58
C THR A 162 13.23 -9.64 -0.97
N ILE A 163 13.52 -10.69 -0.19
CA ILE A 163 14.85 -10.96 0.38
C ILE A 163 15.79 -11.48 -0.72
N GLU A 164 16.97 -10.85 -0.87
CA GLU A 164 17.94 -11.26 -1.87
C GLU A 164 18.40 -12.72 -1.66
N GLY A 165 18.57 -13.45 -2.77
CA GLY A 165 18.80 -14.89 -2.77
C GLY A 165 17.54 -15.77 -2.61
N ILE A 166 16.39 -15.25 -2.18
CA ILE A 166 15.12 -16.01 -2.15
C ILE A 166 14.38 -15.89 -3.48
N GLY A 167 14.88 -16.60 -4.49
CA GLY A 167 14.16 -16.75 -5.76
C GLY A 167 12.85 -17.57 -5.62
N PRO A 168 11.96 -17.55 -6.64
CA PRO A 168 10.64 -18.20 -6.60
C PRO A 168 10.65 -19.68 -6.20
N LYS A 169 11.74 -20.40 -6.48
CA LYS A 169 11.96 -21.79 -6.05
C LYS A 169 11.95 -21.94 -4.53
N TYR A 170 12.67 -21.07 -3.81
CA TYR A 170 12.79 -21.14 -2.35
C TYR A 170 11.54 -20.59 -1.69
N ALA A 171 10.99 -19.49 -2.20
CA ALA A 171 9.71 -18.96 -1.73
C ALA A 171 8.56 -19.97 -1.85
N SER A 172 8.48 -20.74 -2.94
CA SER A 172 7.47 -21.80 -3.07
C SER A 172 7.56 -22.87 -1.97
N ILE A 173 8.78 -23.18 -1.49
CA ILE A 173 9.01 -24.12 -0.38
C ILE A 173 8.64 -23.46 0.96
N PHE A 174 9.07 -22.22 1.19
CA PHE A 174 8.68 -21.46 2.39
C PHE A 174 7.16 -21.29 2.52
N ASN A 175 6.48 -20.92 1.42
CA ASN A 175 5.03 -20.79 1.35
C ASN A 175 4.33 -22.12 1.68
N ALA A 176 4.84 -23.25 1.19
CA ALA A 176 4.31 -24.58 1.52
C ALA A 176 4.49 -24.96 3.01
N LEU A 177 5.45 -24.34 3.70
CA LEU A 177 5.72 -24.50 5.13
C LEU A 177 5.04 -23.43 6.00
N GLY A 178 4.21 -22.59 5.39
CA GLY A 178 3.45 -21.53 6.05
C GLY A 178 4.27 -20.28 6.39
N ILE A 179 5.33 -19.99 5.63
CA ILE A 179 6.13 -18.76 5.75
C ILE A 179 5.98 -17.99 4.44
N TYR A 180 5.27 -16.86 4.46
CA TYR A 180 5.00 -16.06 3.26
C TYR A 180 5.76 -14.72 3.25
N THR A 181 6.14 -14.22 4.42
CA THR A 181 6.69 -12.87 4.58
C THR A 181 8.03 -12.82 5.32
N THR A 182 8.66 -11.65 5.31
CA THR A 182 9.82 -11.31 6.15
C THR A 182 9.55 -11.57 7.64
N SER A 183 8.39 -11.17 8.16
CA SER A 183 8.02 -11.33 9.57
C SER A 183 7.71 -12.79 9.90
N ASP A 184 7.03 -13.52 9.01
CA ASP A 184 6.85 -14.97 9.18
C ASP A 184 8.20 -15.68 9.34
N LEU A 185 9.18 -15.33 8.49
CA LEU A 185 10.51 -15.95 8.50
C LEU A 185 11.23 -15.72 9.84
N VAL A 186 11.24 -14.47 10.31
CA VAL A 186 11.84 -14.08 11.59
C VAL A 186 11.12 -14.78 12.75
N HIS A 187 9.79 -14.67 12.85
CA HIS A 187 9.03 -15.32 13.92
C HIS A 187 9.18 -16.84 13.93
N ARG A 188 9.28 -17.46 12.75
CA ARG A 188 9.38 -18.91 12.61
C ARG A 188 10.77 -19.44 12.91
N LEU A 189 11.86 -18.79 12.50
CA LEU A 189 13.21 -19.36 12.54
C LEU A 189 14.23 -18.64 13.43
N LYS A 190 14.06 -17.35 13.77
CA LYS A 190 15.04 -16.59 14.55
C LYS A 190 15.35 -17.29 15.89
N GLY A 191 16.63 -17.57 16.12
CA GLY A 191 17.13 -18.23 17.35
C GLY A 191 16.75 -19.71 17.50
N LYS A 192 16.22 -20.36 16.45
CA LYS A 192 15.78 -21.77 16.50
C LYS A 192 16.67 -22.66 15.62
N GLU A 193 17.87 -22.94 16.13
CA GLU A 193 18.90 -23.72 15.44
C GLU A 193 18.36 -25.03 14.84
N ASP A 194 17.62 -25.83 15.61
CA ASP A 194 17.02 -27.08 15.12
C ASP A 194 16.10 -26.89 13.91
N ASP A 195 15.38 -25.76 13.83
CA ASP A 195 14.49 -25.46 12.71
C ASP A 195 15.28 -24.90 11.52
N ILE A 196 16.27 -24.03 11.74
CA ILE A 196 17.22 -23.57 10.71
C ILE A 196 17.88 -24.79 10.03
N GLN A 197 18.36 -25.77 10.80
CA GLN A 197 18.97 -27.01 10.32
C GLN A 197 17.98 -27.94 9.56
N LYS A 198 16.68 -27.88 9.84
CA LYS A 198 15.64 -28.62 9.09
C LYS A 198 15.37 -27.92 7.75
N PHE A 199 15.12 -26.62 7.78
CA PHE A 199 14.83 -25.81 6.59
C PHE A 199 16.00 -25.83 5.60
N ALA A 200 17.25 -25.69 6.08
CA ALA A 200 18.45 -25.81 5.24
C ALA A 200 18.50 -27.14 4.46
N LYS A 201 18.16 -28.27 5.10
CA LYS A 201 18.11 -29.60 4.46
C LYS A 201 16.98 -29.72 3.43
N GLU A 202 15.81 -29.15 3.72
CA GLU A 202 14.64 -29.18 2.83
C GLU A 202 14.85 -28.32 1.57
N LEU A 203 15.36 -27.10 1.76
CA LEU A 203 15.72 -26.15 0.70
C LEU A 203 16.99 -26.57 -0.07
N ARG A 204 17.81 -27.47 0.51
CA ARG A 204 19.12 -27.93 0.03
C ARG A 204 20.15 -26.80 -0.07
N VAL A 205 20.21 -25.98 0.97
CA VAL A 205 21.17 -24.89 1.16
C VAL A 205 21.99 -25.13 2.44
N GLN A 206 23.02 -24.31 2.68
CA GLN A 206 23.72 -24.31 3.97
C GLN A 206 22.91 -23.53 5.02
N PRO A 207 23.04 -23.85 6.33
CA PRO A 207 22.41 -23.09 7.42
C PRO A 207 22.68 -21.58 7.34
N ASP A 208 23.91 -21.20 7.01
CA ASP A 208 24.39 -19.82 6.84
C ASP A 208 23.52 -19.00 5.86
N ALA A 209 22.93 -19.65 4.84
CA ALA A 209 22.02 -18.98 3.90
C ALA A 209 20.66 -18.66 4.54
N ILE A 210 20.17 -19.55 5.41
CA ILE A 210 18.94 -19.32 6.18
C ILE A 210 19.18 -18.20 7.21
N GLU A 211 20.33 -18.20 7.89
CA GLU A 211 20.74 -17.15 8.82
C GLU A 211 20.87 -15.79 8.13
N SER A 212 21.51 -15.74 6.94
CA SER A 212 21.60 -14.56 6.09
C SER A 212 20.21 -14.01 5.71
N TRP A 213 19.25 -14.88 5.37
CA TRP A 213 17.88 -14.46 5.06
C TRP A 213 17.11 -13.95 6.29
N ILE A 214 17.25 -14.60 7.45
CA ILE A 214 16.68 -14.12 8.71
C ILE A 214 17.26 -12.74 9.06
N SER A 215 18.58 -12.60 8.98
CA SER A 215 19.33 -11.36 9.22
C SER A 215 18.81 -10.21 8.34
N MET A 216 18.65 -10.43 7.03
CA MET A 216 18.07 -9.41 6.15
C MET A 216 16.62 -9.09 6.50
N ALA A 217 15.78 -10.10 6.80
CA ALA A 217 14.40 -9.89 7.20
C ALA A 217 14.28 -9.07 8.51
N GLU A 218 15.18 -9.29 9.48
CA GLU A 218 15.25 -8.48 10.70
C GLU A 218 15.64 -7.02 10.42
N LEU A 219 16.58 -6.78 9.50
CA LEU A 219 17.00 -5.43 9.13
C LEU A 219 15.90 -4.68 8.37
N ILE A 220 15.17 -5.36 7.47
CA ILE A 220 14.03 -4.81 6.70
C ILE A 220 12.86 -4.36 7.62
N ALA A 221 12.75 -4.89 8.84
CA ALA A 221 11.78 -4.41 9.81
C ALA A 221 12.03 -2.95 10.27
N LEU A 222 13.26 -2.44 10.12
CA LEU A 222 13.62 -1.07 10.51
C LEU A 222 13.05 -0.02 9.53
N PRO A 223 12.55 1.12 10.02
CA PRO A 223 12.12 2.26 9.20
C PRO A 223 13.13 2.67 8.11
N GLY A 224 12.68 2.71 6.85
CA GLY A 224 13.47 3.10 5.68
C GLY A 224 14.49 2.06 5.18
N VAL A 225 14.58 0.87 5.78
CA VAL A 225 15.40 -0.24 5.28
C VAL A 225 14.58 -1.06 4.29
N ASN A 226 15.02 -1.09 3.02
CA ASN A 226 14.51 -2.01 2.01
C ASN A 226 15.47 -3.20 1.85
N ALA A 227 15.14 -4.19 1.01
CA ALA A 227 15.98 -5.36 0.83
C ALA A 227 17.40 -5.06 0.31
N GLN A 228 17.57 -4.11 -0.61
CA GLN A 228 18.89 -3.72 -1.10
C GLN A 228 19.72 -3.03 -0.02
N HIS A 229 19.09 -2.26 0.87
CA HIS A 229 19.74 -1.67 2.04
C HIS A 229 20.14 -2.76 3.05
N ALA A 230 19.30 -3.77 3.27
CA ALA A 230 19.60 -4.90 4.16
C ALA A 230 20.73 -5.78 3.62
N GLU A 231 20.75 -6.09 2.32
CA GLU A 231 21.87 -6.77 1.66
C GLU A 231 23.15 -5.94 1.79
N LEU A 232 23.10 -4.65 1.46
CA LEU A 232 24.26 -3.76 1.54
C LEU A 232 24.80 -3.61 2.98
N LEU A 233 23.93 -3.67 3.99
CA LEU A 233 24.32 -3.73 5.41
C LEU A 233 25.01 -5.06 5.73
N GLN A 234 24.45 -6.18 5.28
CA GLN A 234 25.00 -7.51 5.55
C GLN A 234 26.38 -7.72 4.92
N VAL A 235 26.60 -7.31 3.67
CA VAL A 235 27.91 -7.47 2.99
C VAL A 235 29.02 -6.60 3.59
N VAL A 236 28.69 -5.54 4.33
CA VAL A 236 29.66 -4.76 5.12
C VAL A 236 29.81 -5.23 6.57
N GLY A 237 29.16 -6.35 6.93
CA GLY A 237 29.33 -7.03 8.22
C GLY A 237 28.29 -6.71 9.28
N ILE A 238 27.17 -6.08 8.93
CA ILE A 238 26.03 -5.87 9.84
C ILE A 238 25.05 -7.03 9.68
N SER A 239 25.16 -8.04 10.54
CA SER A 239 24.30 -9.24 10.53
C SER A 239 23.08 -9.16 11.45
N SER A 240 23.00 -8.18 12.35
CA SER A 240 21.91 -8.06 13.32
C SER A 240 21.58 -6.62 13.69
N ILE A 241 20.43 -6.43 14.35
CA ILE A 241 20.06 -5.14 14.95
C ILE A 241 21.12 -4.71 15.99
N SER A 242 21.72 -5.66 16.74
CA SER A 242 22.79 -5.36 17.71
C SER A 242 24.06 -4.85 17.03
N ASP A 243 24.49 -5.49 15.93
CA ASP A 243 25.67 -5.03 15.16
C ASP A 243 25.45 -3.60 14.65
N LEU A 244 24.23 -3.29 14.20
CA LEU A 244 23.84 -1.96 13.76
C LEU A 244 23.72 -0.96 14.93
N ALA A 245 23.40 -1.43 16.14
CA ALA A 245 23.42 -0.59 17.33
C ALA A 245 24.87 -0.25 17.74
N ASP A 246 25.81 -1.19 17.68
CA ASP A 246 27.20 -0.95 18.07
C ASP A 246 28.03 -0.24 16.97
N ALA A 247 27.55 -0.22 15.73
CA ALA A 247 28.21 0.43 14.61
C ALA A 247 28.46 1.94 14.80
N ASN A 248 29.60 2.41 14.31
CA ASN A 248 29.85 3.84 14.10
C ASN A 248 29.19 4.26 12.76
N PRO A 249 28.23 5.19 12.75
CA PRO A 249 27.43 5.48 11.56
C PRO A 249 28.22 6.10 10.41
N ASP A 250 29.22 6.95 10.71
CA ASP A 250 30.02 7.61 9.67
C ASP A 250 30.97 6.61 8.99
N ARG A 251 31.56 5.71 9.78
CA ARG A 251 32.35 4.59 9.27
C ARG A 251 31.50 3.64 8.43
N LEU A 252 30.35 3.20 8.95
CA LEU A 252 29.44 2.28 8.27
C LEU A 252 28.97 2.85 6.93
N HIS A 253 28.52 4.10 6.89
CA HIS A 253 28.14 4.79 5.65
C HIS A 253 29.29 4.82 4.62
N ASN A 254 30.53 5.07 5.06
CA ASN A 254 31.69 5.07 4.17
C ASN A 254 32.04 3.66 3.67
N GLU A 255 31.87 2.62 4.49
CA GLU A 255 32.06 1.22 4.10
C GLU A 255 30.98 0.78 3.09
N MET A 256 29.70 1.09 3.34
CA MET A 256 28.58 0.85 2.42
C MET A 256 28.80 1.53 1.06
N ARG A 257 29.20 2.80 1.04
CA ARG A 257 29.55 3.51 -0.20
C ARG A 257 30.72 2.83 -0.92
N SER A 258 31.82 2.58 -0.20
CA SER A 258 33.05 2.00 -0.77
C SER A 258 32.86 0.58 -1.31
N PHE A 259 31.86 -0.15 -0.78
CA PHE A 259 31.44 -1.43 -1.34
C PHE A 259 30.59 -1.24 -2.59
N ASN A 260 29.53 -0.42 -2.51
CA ASN A 260 28.58 -0.20 -3.61
C ASN A 260 29.22 0.47 -4.85
N GLU A 261 30.30 1.24 -4.68
CA GLU A 261 31.13 1.76 -5.79
C GLU A 261 31.92 0.66 -6.54
N LYS A 262 32.24 -0.45 -5.88
CA LYS A 262 33.00 -1.58 -6.46
C LYS A 262 32.10 -2.70 -6.95
N SER A 263 31.01 -2.95 -6.25
CA SER A 263 30.01 -3.96 -6.52
C SER A 263 28.63 -3.36 -6.26
N PRO A 264 27.99 -2.74 -7.28
CA PRO A 264 26.71 -2.06 -7.12
C PRO A 264 25.59 -3.04 -6.74
N ILE A 265 25.06 -2.88 -5.53
CA ILE A 265 23.85 -3.56 -5.02
C ILE A 265 22.63 -2.67 -5.25
N THR A 266 22.75 -1.39 -4.90
CA THR A 266 21.67 -0.40 -5.06
C THR A 266 22.09 0.76 -5.97
N PRO A 267 21.18 1.27 -6.83
CA PRO A 267 21.44 2.49 -7.61
C PRO A 267 21.74 3.71 -6.74
N ASN A 268 21.11 3.80 -5.56
CA ASN A 268 21.20 4.93 -4.64
C ASN A 268 21.59 4.42 -3.25
N HIS A 269 22.87 4.48 -2.89
CA HIS A 269 23.33 4.11 -1.54
C HIS A 269 22.68 5.02 -0.48
N PRO A 270 22.37 4.50 0.72
CA PRO A 270 21.68 5.26 1.73
C PRO A 270 22.51 6.45 2.22
N SER A 271 21.84 7.59 2.41
CA SER A 271 22.48 8.80 2.92
C SER A 271 23.02 8.60 4.35
N SER A 272 24.08 9.33 4.72
CA SER A 272 24.60 9.37 6.09
C SER A 272 23.51 9.65 7.14
N LYS A 273 22.52 10.51 6.83
CA LYS A 273 21.35 10.77 7.70
C LYS A 273 20.55 9.49 7.98
N TRP A 274 20.30 8.66 6.97
CA TRP A 274 19.58 7.40 7.13
C TRP A 274 20.37 6.39 7.97
N VAL A 275 21.69 6.25 7.74
CA VAL A 275 22.55 5.38 8.55
C VAL A 275 22.60 5.84 10.02
N GLN A 276 22.64 7.15 10.28
CA GLN A 276 22.50 7.71 11.63
C GLN A 276 21.12 7.45 12.27
N ILE A 277 20.04 7.46 11.48
CA ILE A 277 18.69 7.11 11.93
C ILE A 277 18.62 5.63 12.31
N TRP A 278 19.08 4.73 11.45
CA TRP A 278 19.03 3.29 11.70
C TRP A 278 19.84 2.89 12.93
N THR A 279 21.10 3.32 13.03
CA THR A 279 21.94 3.08 14.23
C THR A 279 21.30 3.64 15.51
N LYS A 280 20.59 4.79 15.45
CA LYS A 280 19.83 5.35 16.58
C LYS A 280 18.58 4.53 16.93
N ILE A 281 17.87 3.97 15.94
CA ILE A 281 16.70 3.09 16.17
C ILE A 281 17.17 1.77 16.78
N SER A 282 18.20 1.14 16.22
CA SER A 282 18.75 -0.12 16.73
C SER A 282 19.19 -0.03 18.19
N LYS A 283 19.86 1.07 18.59
CA LYS A 283 20.20 1.38 20.00
C LYS A 283 19.00 1.54 20.94
N ALA A 284 17.79 1.72 20.41
CA ALA A 284 16.55 1.83 21.17
C ALA A 284 15.70 0.56 21.13
N LEU A 285 16.13 -0.46 20.38
CA LEU A 285 15.53 -1.79 20.25
C LEU A 285 16.40 -2.91 20.87
N SER A 286 17.68 -2.63 21.13
CA SER A 286 18.65 -3.53 21.77
C SER A 286 18.65 -3.35 23.29
#